data_AF-A0A0C9WXD5-F1
#
_entry.id   AF-A0A0C9WXD5-F1
#
_cell.length_a   1.000
_cell.length_b   1.000
_cell.length_c   1.000
_cell.angle_alpha   90.00
_cell.angle_beta   90.00
_cell.angle_gamma   90.00
#
_symmetry.space_group_name_H-M   'P 1'
#
loop_
_entity.id
_entity.type
_entity.pdbx_description
1 polymer ?
#
loop_
_entity_poly.entity_id
_entity_poly.type
_entity_poly.pdbx_seq_one_letter_code
_entity_poly.pdbx_strand_id
1 'polypeptide(L)'
;MSIGYPTITIDLILDRLTTKDVLHGVLHSILFHRLFGTVRPSTFEVLDVTMPGVSDPEMEQLVSEKVDTFWKGIEGGVNKRGQIIVTFSEKRPKKSWFQVYMGEEDVPWEQWVINAELRQPKTDRGMSAI
;
A
#
# COMPACT_ATOMS: atom_id res chain seq x y z
N MET A 1 -20.66 -10.99 18.03
CA MET A 1 -19.21 -10.75 18.10
C MET A 1 -18.80 -10.20 16.75
N SER A 2 -18.32 -8.96 16.68
CA SER A 2 -17.67 -8.49 15.45
C SER A 2 -16.41 -9.35 15.31
N ILE A 3 -16.43 -10.31 14.40
CA ILE A 3 -15.20 -11.00 14.02
C ILE A 3 -14.45 -9.96 13.20
N GLY A 4 -13.51 -9.25 13.84
CA GLY A 4 -12.61 -8.38 13.11
C GLY A 4 -11.89 -9.19 12.04
N TYR A 5 -11.79 -8.64 10.83
CA TYR A 5 -10.95 -9.23 9.79
C TYR A 5 -9.46 -9.03 10.15
N PRO A 6 -8.54 -9.88 9.67
CA PRO A 6 -7.11 -9.68 9.87
C PRO A 6 -6.66 -8.30 9.40
N THR A 7 -5.95 -7.59 10.27
CA THR A 7 -5.31 -6.30 9.97
C THR A 7 -3.81 -6.46 10.16
N ILE A 8 -3.05 -6.27 9.08
CA ILE A 8 -1.60 -6.29 9.07
C ILE A 8 -1.09 -4.87 9.03
N THR A 9 -0.19 -4.50 9.94
CA THR A 9 0.41 -3.16 9.98
C THR A 9 1.87 -3.24 9.55
N ILE A 10 2.27 -2.33 8.67
CA ILE A 10 3.66 -2.13 8.24
C ILE A 10 4.04 -0.70 8.56
N ASP A 11 5.08 -0.52 9.37
CA ASP A 11 5.64 0.79 9.69
C ASP A 11 6.92 1.02 8.87
N LEU A 12 6.91 2.06 8.05
CA LEU A 12 8.00 2.43 7.15
C LEU A 12 8.62 3.77 7.56
N ILE A 13 9.93 3.81 7.62
CA ILE A 13 10.71 5.05 7.71
C ILE A 13 11.36 5.25 6.34
N LEU A 14 11.01 6.34 5.67
CA LEU A 14 11.33 6.55 4.27
C LEU A 14 12.15 7.82 4.07
N ASP A 15 13.07 7.76 3.11
CA ASP A 15 13.75 8.94 2.60
C ASP A 15 12.99 9.52 1.42
N ARG A 16 13.07 10.85 1.27
CA ARG A 16 12.37 11.59 0.22
C ARG A 16 12.68 11.10 -1.20
N LEU A 17 13.90 10.62 -1.44
CA LEU A 17 14.33 10.18 -2.77
C LEU A 17 13.80 8.79 -3.14
N THR A 18 13.52 7.95 -2.14
CA THR A 18 13.20 6.52 -2.34
C THR A 18 11.76 6.19 -1.96
N THR A 19 11.03 7.15 -1.36
CA THR A 19 9.66 6.95 -0.86
C THR A 19 8.74 6.33 -1.89
N LYS A 20 8.72 6.87 -3.12
CA LYS A 20 7.83 6.35 -4.16
C LYS A 20 8.16 4.91 -4.51
N ASP A 21 9.43 4.62 -4.80
CA ASP A 21 9.89 3.29 -5.19
C ASP A 21 9.60 2.25 -4.12
N VAL A 22 9.83 2.59 -2.84
CA VAL A 22 9.52 1.71 -1.70
C VAL A 22 8.02 1.43 -1.60
N LEU A 23 7.18 2.45 -1.71
CA LEU A 23 5.72 2.28 -1.65
C LEU A 23 5.20 1.46 -2.83
N HIS A 24 5.73 1.67 -4.04
CA HIS A 24 5.44 0.83 -5.21
C HIS A 24 5.77 -0.63 -4.92
N GLY A 25 6.99 -0.94 -4.48
CA GLY A 25 7.40 -2.32 -4.19
C GLY A 25 6.55 -3.00 -3.13
N VAL A 26 6.22 -2.28 -2.04
CA VAL A 26 5.37 -2.82 -0.96
C VAL A 26 3.95 -3.10 -1.47
N LEU A 27 3.34 -2.14 -2.18
CA LEU A 27 1.97 -2.31 -2.70
C LEU A 27 1.89 -3.43 -3.74
N HIS A 28 2.84 -3.49 -4.67
CA HIS A 28 2.92 -4.57 -5.65
C HIS A 28 3.15 -5.94 -4.99
N SER A 29 3.94 -6.01 -3.91
CA SER A 29 4.14 -7.26 -3.17
C SER A 29 2.85 -7.72 -2.47
N ILE A 30 2.10 -6.81 -1.85
CA ILE A 30 0.81 -7.12 -1.24
C ILE A 30 -0.17 -7.64 -2.31
N LEU A 31 -0.28 -6.92 -3.44
CA LEU A 31 -1.17 -7.31 -4.54
C LEU A 31 -0.74 -8.65 -5.16
N PHE A 32 0.55 -8.91 -5.34
CA PHE A 32 1.07 -10.17 -5.85
C PHE A 32 0.61 -11.37 -5.03
N HIS A 33 0.53 -11.22 -3.70
CA HIS A 33 0.09 -12.28 -2.80
C HIS A 33 -1.43 -12.35 -2.56
N ARG A 34 -2.21 -11.41 -3.09
CA ARG A 34 -3.64 -11.27 -2.76
C ARG A 34 -4.58 -11.11 -3.95
N LEU A 35 -4.07 -10.80 -5.14
CA LEU A 35 -4.88 -10.80 -6.35
C LEU A 35 -5.33 -12.22 -6.69
N PHE A 36 -6.62 -12.37 -6.95
CA PHE A 36 -7.20 -13.63 -7.39
C PHE A 36 -7.01 -13.80 -8.90
N GLY A 37 -6.71 -15.03 -9.33
CA GLY A 37 -6.56 -15.37 -10.75
C GLY A 37 -5.12 -15.39 -11.23
N THR A 38 -4.95 -15.37 -12.55
CA THR A 38 -3.64 -15.52 -13.19
C THR A 38 -2.90 -14.19 -13.19
N VAL A 39 -2.02 -13.99 -12.20
CA VAL A 39 -1.10 -12.85 -12.16
C VAL A 39 0.14 -13.18 -12.98
N ARG A 40 0.52 -12.28 -13.89
CA ARG A 40 1.84 -12.36 -14.53
C ARG A 40 2.87 -11.79 -13.56
N PRO A 41 3.85 -12.60 -13.09
CA PRO A 41 4.85 -12.12 -12.15
C PRO A 41 5.77 -11.09 -12.80
N SER A 42 6.14 -10.07 -12.03
CA SER A 42 7.25 -9.15 -12.29
C SER A 42 8.10 -9.02 -11.03
N THR A 43 9.24 -8.33 -11.16
CA THR A 43 10.10 -7.98 -10.02
C THR A 43 10.39 -6.49 -10.05
N PHE A 44 10.51 -5.90 -8.87
CA PHE A 44 10.91 -4.52 -8.65
C PHE A 44 12.18 -4.51 -7.81
N GLU A 45 13.20 -3.80 -8.27
CA GLU A 45 14.38 -3.54 -7.44
C GLU A 45 14.12 -2.30 -6.60
N VAL A 46 13.99 -2.50 -5.29
CA VAL A 46 13.78 -1.42 -4.32
C VAL A 46 14.97 -1.41 -3.38
N LEU A 47 15.83 -0.40 -3.53
CA LEU A 47 17.15 -0.38 -2.90
C LEU A 47 17.91 -1.66 -3.31
N ASP A 48 18.42 -2.43 -2.35
CA ASP A 48 19.12 -3.70 -2.59
C ASP A 48 18.21 -4.93 -2.38
N VAL A 49 16.88 -4.75 -2.50
CA VAL A 49 15.90 -5.82 -2.30
C VAL A 49 15.05 -6.02 -3.56
N THR A 50 15.12 -7.23 -4.11
CA THR A 50 14.26 -7.69 -5.19
C THR A 50 12.88 -8.07 -4.63
N MET A 51 11.87 -7.26 -4.94
CA MET A 51 10.49 -7.42 -4.46
C MET A 51 9.60 -8.03 -5.55
N PRO A 52 8.68 -8.96 -5.21
CA PRO A 52 7.74 -9.52 -6.17
C PRO A 52 6.69 -8.48 -6.60
N GLY A 53 6.18 -8.65 -7.81
CA GLY A 53 5.28 -7.69 -8.43
C GLY A 53 4.27 -8.30 -9.38
N VAL A 54 3.31 -7.46 -9.75
CA VAL A 54 2.21 -7.77 -10.67
C VAL A 54 2.47 -7.01 -11.97
N SER A 55 2.62 -7.72 -13.09
CA SER A 55 2.68 -7.12 -14.43
C SER A 55 1.26 -7.04 -15.01
N ASP A 56 0.50 -6.06 -14.53
CA ASP A 56 -0.85 -5.76 -14.97
C ASP A 56 -1.01 -4.23 -15.11
N PRO A 57 -1.35 -3.71 -16.30
CA PRO A 57 -1.39 -2.26 -16.53
C PRO A 57 -2.38 -1.51 -15.65
N GLU A 58 -3.51 -2.12 -15.31
CA GLU A 58 -4.53 -1.50 -14.45
C GLU A 58 -4.01 -1.40 -13.02
N MET A 59 -3.37 -2.45 -12.52
CA MET A 59 -2.75 -2.44 -11.18
C MET A 59 -1.54 -1.50 -11.11
N GLU A 60 -0.69 -1.49 -12.13
CA GLU A 60 0.45 -0.57 -12.23
C GLU A 60 -0.02 0.90 -12.19
N GLN A 61 -1.05 1.23 -12.97
CA GLN A 61 -1.65 2.57 -12.96
C GLN A 61 -2.26 2.91 -11.60
N LEU A 62 -3.07 2.00 -11.03
CA LEU A 62 -3.72 2.22 -9.73
C LEU A 62 -2.69 2.48 -8.62
N VAL A 63 -1.63 1.66 -8.55
CA VAL A 63 -0.56 1.84 -7.57
C VAL A 63 0.13 3.18 -7.79
N SER A 64 0.51 3.51 -9.02
CA SER A 64 1.15 4.80 -9.36
C SER A 64 0.32 6.00 -8.93
N GLU A 65 -0.98 6.00 -9.24
CA GLU A 65 -1.88 7.11 -8.90
C GLU A 65 -2.03 7.29 -7.38
N LYS A 66 -2.15 6.19 -6.63
CA LYS A 66 -2.26 6.24 -5.16
C LYS A 66 -0.96 6.66 -4.49
N VAL A 67 0.19 6.17 -4.96
CA VAL A 67 1.50 6.58 -4.46
C VAL A 67 1.75 8.06 -4.76
N ASP A 68 1.41 8.55 -5.96
CA ASP A 68 1.57 9.96 -6.29
C ASP A 68 0.67 10.88 -5.47
N THR A 69 -0.59 10.47 -5.26
CA THR A 69 -1.52 11.19 -4.40
C THR A 69 -1.01 11.26 -2.96
N PHE A 70 -0.53 10.12 -2.44
CA PHE A 70 0.09 10.04 -1.12
C PHE A 70 1.31 10.95 -1.00
N TRP A 71 2.21 10.88 -1.97
CA TRP A 71 3.43 11.67 -2.02
C TRP A 71 3.14 13.18 -2.01
N LYS A 72 2.22 13.65 -2.86
CA LYS A 72 1.81 15.06 -2.90
C LYS A 72 1.26 15.54 -1.54
N GLY A 73 0.55 14.67 -0.82
CA GLY A 73 0.00 14.98 0.50
C GLY A 73 1.05 15.17 1.60
N ILE A 74 2.09 14.34 1.63
CA ILE A 74 3.09 14.35 2.71
C ILE A 74 4.32 15.22 2.41
N GLU A 75 4.67 15.39 1.13
CA GLU A 75 5.88 16.09 0.72
C GLU A 75 5.83 17.58 1.12
N GLY A 76 4.70 18.22 0.83
CA GLY A 76 4.42 19.62 1.18
C GLY A 76 3.81 19.81 2.57
N GLY A 77 3.41 18.74 3.25
CA GLY A 77 2.78 18.79 4.56
C GLY A 77 3.75 19.16 5.69
N VAL A 78 3.23 19.82 6.73
CA VAL A 78 3.96 20.07 7.99
C VAL A 78 4.22 18.75 8.73
N ASN A 79 3.26 17.82 8.63
CA ASN A 79 3.41 16.47 9.15
C ASN A 79 4.08 15.58 8.10
N LYS A 80 5.24 15.01 8.45
CA LYS A 80 6.00 14.08 7.61
C LYS A 80 5.54 12.63 7.77
N ARG A 81 4.34 12.41 8.31
CA ARG A 81 3.72 11.09 8.46
C ARG A 81 2.45 11.00 7.64
N GLY A 82 2.21 9.82 7.06
CA GLY A 82 0.97 9.49 6.37
C GLY A 82 0.68 7.99 6.46
N GLN A 83 -0.52 7.61 6.02
CA GLN A 83 -0.97 6.22 6.02
C GLN A 83 -1.60 5.87 4.67
N ILE A 84 -1.28 4.68 4.16
CA ILE A 84 -1.99 4.03 3.05
C ILE A 84 -2.70 2.80 3.62
N ILE A 85 -3.99 2.65 3.31
CA ILE A 85 -4.79 1.50 3.74
C ILE A 85 -5.20 0.72 2.48
N VAL A 86 -4.81 -0.55 2.40
CA VAL A 86 -5.30 -1.49 1.40
C VAL A 86 -6.34 -2.38 2.05
N THR A 87 -7.55 -2.42 1.51
CA THR A 87 -8.63 -3.27 2.03
C THR A 87 -9.06 -4.25 0.96
N PHE A 88 -9.05 -5.53 1.28
CA PHE A 88 -9.60 -6.57 0.43
C PHE A 88 -11.01 -6.90 0.89
N SER A 89 -11.96 -6.82 -0.03
CA SER A 89 -13.39 -7.03 0.23
C SER A 89 -13.98 -8.05 -0.72
N GLU A 90 -15.01 -8.75 -0.25
CA GLU A 90 -15.84 -9.63 -1.05
C GLU A 90 -17.16 -8.93 -1.33
N LYS A 91 -17.57 -8.89 -2.59
CA LYS A 91 -18.90 -8.42 -2.96
C LYS A 91 -19.94 -9.46 -2.58
N ARG A 92 -20.86 -9.10 -1.69
CA ARG A 92 -21.95 -9.97 -1.24
C ARG A 92 -23.31 -9.36 -1.54
N PRO A 93 -24.32 -10.15 -1.93
CA PRO A 93 -25.69 -9.67 -2.03
C PRO A 93 -26.21 -9.31 -0.63
N LYS A 94 -26.72 -8.09 -0.48
CA LYS A 94 -27.29 -7.66 0.80
C LYS A 94 -28.65 -8.35 1.02
N LYS A 95 -28.72 -9.26 2.00
CA LYS A 95 -29.99 -9.92 2.38
C LYS A 95 -30.79 -9.01 3.32
N SER A 96 -31.85 -8.39 2.80
CA SER A 96 -32.87 -7.71 3.61
C SER A 96 -34.02 -8.66 3.93
N TRP A 97 -34.55 -8.61 5.16
CA TRP A 97 -35.62 -9.48 5.69
C TRP A 97 -36.97 -9.34 4.93
N PHE A 98 -37.08 -8.42 3.98
CA PHE A 98 -38.19 -8.34 3.04
C PHE A 98 -37.62 -8.47 1.63
N GLN A 99 -38.08 -9.46 0.85
CA GLN A 99 -37.56 -10.01 -0.42
C GLN A 99 -37.41 -9.01 -1.61
N VAL A 100 -37.07 -7.75 -1.35
CA VAL A 100 -36.74 -6.75 -2.36
C VAL A 100 -35.22 -6.58 -2.35
N TYR A 101 -34.55 -7.15 -3.35
CA TYR A 101 -33.10 -7.05 -3.53
C TYR A 101 -32.67 -5.57 -3.48
N MET A 102 -31.81 -5.24 -2.51
CA MET A 102 -31.24 -3.90 -2.36
C MET A 102 -29.72 -4.01 -2.31
N GLY A 103 -29.13 -4.16 -3.50
CA GLY A 103 -27.70 -3.90 -3.76
C GLY A 103 -26.69 -4.99 -3.38
N GLU A 104 -25.49 -4.82 -3.92
CA GLU A 104 -24.26 -5.50 -3.48
C GLU A 104 -23.64 -4.69 -2.33
N GLU A 105 -23.01 -5.36 -1.36
CA GLU A 105 -22.17 -4.75 -0.34
C GLU A 105 -20.74 -5.29 -0.42
N ASP A 106 -19.76 -4.42 -0.17
CA ASP A 106 -18.36 -4.82 -0.02
C ASP A 106 -18.11 -5.22 1.45
N VAL A 107 -17.90 -6.52 1.67
CA VAL A 107 -17.59 -7.06 3.00
C VAL A 107 -16.08 -7.25 3.12
N PRO A 108 -15.36 -6.41 3.91
CA PRO A 108 -13.93 -6.53 4.08
C PRO A 108 -13.57 -7.84 4.78
N TRP A 109 -12.53 -8.51 4.28
CA TRP A 109 -12.02 -9.76 4.83
C TRP A 109 -10.52 -9.72 5.17
N GLU A 110 -9.78 -8.70 4.72
CA GLU A 110 -8.39 -8.44 5.14
C GLU A 110 -8.04 -6.95 4.93
N GLN A 111 -7.16 -6.41 5.76
CA GLN A 111 -6.66 -5.05 5.63
C GLN A 111 -5.15 -4.95 5.90
N TRP A 112 -4.48 -4.10 5.11
CA TRP A 112 -3.09 -3.73 5.29
C TRP A 112 -2.98 -2.24 5.56
N VAL A 113 -2.39 -1.89 6.70
CA VAL A 113 -2.16 -0.52 7.14
C VAL A 113 -0.68 -0.21 7.01
N ILE A 114 -0.33 0.61 6.02
CA ILE A 114 1.05 1.01 5.75
C ILE A 114 1.23 2.41 6.31
N ASN A 115 1.88 2.52 7.47
CA ASN A 115 2.26 3.79 8.05
C ASN A 115 3.61 4.20 7.48
N ALA A 116 3.72 5.42 6.96
CA ALA A 116 4.97 5.94 6.43
C ALA A 116 5.36 7.23 7.14
N GLU A 117 6.60 7.28 7.62
CA GLU A 117 7.25 8.45 8.18
C GLU A 117 8.42 8.86 7.28
N LEU A 118 8.31 10.04 6.66
CA LEU A 118 9.42 10.67 5.96
C LEU A 118 10.43 11.20 6.97
N ARG A 119 11.67 10.73 6.85
CA ARG A 119 12.83 11.33 7.50
C ARG A 119 13.75 11.95 6.45
N GLN A 120 14.45 13.00 6.85
CA GLN A 120 15.60 13.44 6.07
C GLN A 120 16.80 12.57 6.47
N PRO A 121 17.60 12.09 5.52
CA PRO A 121 18.88 11.50 5.83
C PRO A 121 19.66 12.50 6.67
N LYS A 122 20.09 12.11 7.87
CA LYS A 122 21.11 12.89 8.58
C LYS A 122 22.36 12.78 7.72
N THR A 123 22.82 13.91 7.19
CA THR A 123 24.14 13.96 6.57
C THR A 123 25.12 13.63 7.69
N ASP A 124 25.83 12.50 7.60
CA ASP A 124 27.00 12.25 8.44
C ASP A 124 28.09 13.25 8.04
N ARG A 125 27.95 14.50 8.49
CA ARG A 125 29.06 15.45 8.61
C ARG A 125 29.84 15.09 9.87
N GLY A 126 30.42 13.91 9.85
CA GLY A 126 31.11 13.28 10.97
C GLY A 126 32.29 12.43 10.53
N MET A 127 32.92 12.75 9.40
CA MET A 127 34.26 12.27 9.08
C MET A 127 35.12 13.48 8.70
N SER A 128 35.17 14.46 9.60
CA SER A 128 36.24 15.45 9.58
C SER A 128 37.51 14.75 10.03
N ALA A 129 38.44 14.63 9.07
CA ALA A 129 39.89 14.64 9.22
C ALA A 129 40.47 14.16 10.56
N ILE A 130 41.15 13.02 10.51
CA ILE A 130 42.49 12.85 11.10
C ILE A 130 43.34 12.09 10.08
#